data_AF-A0A847E5P7-F1
#
_entry.id   AF-A0A847E5P7-F1
#
_cell.length_a   1.000
_cell.length_b   1.000
_cell.length_c   1.000
_cell.angle_alpha   90.00
_cell.angle_beta   90.00
_cell.angle_gamma   90.00
#
_symmetry.space_group_name_H-M   'P 1'
#
loop_
_entity.id
_entity.type
_entity.pdbx_description
1 polymer ?
#
loop_
_entity_poly.entity_id
_entity_poly.type
_entity_poly.pdbx_seq_one_letter_code
_entity_poly.pdbx_strand_id
1 'polypeptide(L)' 'MIQRKSYNVVLFESVSHALQAEKLLKAQGIACKLIPVPRQLSSDCGVCLRISLSVKDQVEIILKGKMDFFEIASI' A
#
# COMPACT_ATOMS: atom_id res chain seq x y z
N MET A 1 16.86 20.30 8.27
CA MET A 1 16.33 19.87 6.95
C MET A 1 15.34 18.74 7.20
N ILE A 2 14.04 19.02 7.14
CA ILE A 2 13.01 18.03 7.47
C ILE A 2 12.75 17.22 6.20
N GLN A 3 13.29 15.99 6.16
CA GLN A 3 13.09 15.05 5.06
C GLN A 3 11.59 14.76 4.92
N ARG A 4 10.94 15.39 3.94
CA ARG A 4 9.63 14.97 3.41
C ARG A 4 9.82 13.60 2.77
N LYS A 5 9.74 12.54 3.58
CA LYS A 5 9.61 11.18 3.04
C LYS A 5 8.22 11.12 2.41
N SER A 6 8.15 11.35 1.11
CA SER A 6 6.96 11.05 0.32
C SER A 6 6.88 9.54 0.12
N TYR A 7 5.76 8.95 0.50
CA TYR A 7 5.52 7.51 0.34
C TYR A 7 4.14 7.28 -0.23
N ASN A 8 4.01 6.17 -0.96
CA ASN A 8 2.72 5.76 -1.47
C ASN A 8 2.04 4.85 -0.46
N VAL A 9 0.74 4.97 -0.35
CA VAL A 9 -0.12 4.06 0.41
C VAL A 9 -1.13 3.45 -0.55
N VAL A 10 -1.24 2.14 -0.49
CA VAL A 10 -2.24 1.39 -1.26
C VAL A 10 -3.46 1.19 -0.36
N LEU A 11 -4.60 1.59 -0.87
CA LEU A 11 -5.90 1.43 -0.24
C LEU A 11 -6.49 0.09 -0.64
N PHE A 12 -7.02 -0.64 0.33
CA PHE A 12 -7.66 -1.94 0.12
C PHE A 12 -9.11 -1.86 0.58
N GLU A 13 -9.95 -2.69 -0.03
CA GLU A 13 -11.35 -2.86 0.40
C GLU A 13 -11.46 -3.51 1.79
N SER A 14 -10.43 -4.27 2.22
CA SER A 14 -10.46 -5.03 3.46
C SER A 14 -9.07 -5.33 4.01
N VAL A 15 -9.00 -5.51 5.33
CA VAL A 15 -7.75 -5.76 6.07
C VAL A 15 -7.08 -7.04 5.57
N SER A 16 -7.90 -8.05 5.22
CA SER A 16 -7.45 -9.31 4.65
C SER A 16 -6.67 -9.12 3.35
N HIS A 17 -7.16 -8.30 2.43
CA HIS A 17 -6.45 -7.99 1.18
C HIS A 17 -5.16 -7.23 1.46
N ALA A 18 -5.16 -6.27 2.39
CA ALA A 18 -3.95 -5.55 2.77
C ALA A 18 -2.87 -6.49 3.36
N LEU A 19 -3.28 -7.46 4.19
CA LEU A 19 -2.39 -8.50 4.75
C LEU A 19 -1.85 -9.44 3.67
N GLN A 20 -2.71 -9.88 2.73
CA GLN A 20 -2.30 -10.73 1.63
C GLN A 20 -1.35 -10.01 0.68
N ALA A 21 -1.66 -8.77 0.31
CA ALA A 21 -0.79 -7.91 -0.50
C ALA A 21 0.58 -7.73 0.17
N GLU A 22 0.62 -7.47 1.48
CA GLU A 22 1.88 -7.33 2.20
C GLU A 22 2.75 -8.59 2.07
N LYS A 23 2.17 -9.77 2.29
CA LYS A 23 2.90 -11.04 2.16
C LYS A 23 3.39 -11.27 0.73
N LEU A 24 2.55 -10.99 -0.25
CA LEU A 24 2.86 -11.16 -1.66
C LEU A 24 4.01 -10.24 -2.09
N LEU A 25 3.93 -8.96 -1.71
CA LEU A 25 4.97 -7.97 -2.01
C LEU A 25 6.29 -8.29 -1.29
N LYS A 26 6.23 -8.69 -0.01
CA LYS A 26 7.42 -9.18 0.73
C LYS A 26 8.04 -10.41 0.04
N ALA A 27 7.23 -11.34 -0.46
CA ALA A 27 7.72 -12.50 -1.20
C ALA A 27 8.42 -12.11 -2.52
N GLN A 28 8.00 -11.00 -3.15
CA GLN A 28 8.67 -10.42 -4.31
C GLN A 28 9.90 -9.56 -3.97
N GLY A 29 10.25 -9.42 -2.68
CA GLY A 29 11.37 -8.57 -2.24
C GLY A 29 11.03 -7.07 -2.16
N ILE A 30 9.76 -6.70 -2.23
CA ILE A 30 9.31 -5.31 -2.17
C ILE A 30 9.15 -4.88 -0.71
N ALA A 31 9.79 -3.75 -0.36
CA ALA A 31 9.68 -3.16 0.96
C ALA A 31 8.31 -2.46 1.14
N CYS A 32 7.37 -3.20 1.70
CA CYS A 32 6.03 -2.72 2.08
C CYS A 32 5.76 -2.93 3.57
N LYS A 33 4.93 -2.07 4.16
CA LYS A 33 4.53 -2.15 5.58
C LYS A 33 3.07 -1.78 5.75
N LEU A 34 2.31 -2.66 6.40
CA LEU A 34 0.95 -2.35 6.80
C LEU A 34 0.98 -1.23 7.87
N ILE A 35 0.25 -0.15 7.63
CA ILE A 35 0.06 0.94 8.59
C ILE A 35 -1.43 1.24 8.75
N PRO A 36 -1.86 1.70 9.93
CA PRO A 36 -3.21 2.25 10.06
C PRO A 36 -3.36 3.45 9.13
N VAL A 37 -4.54 3.61 8.55
CA VAL A 37 -4.81 4.71 7.63
C VAL A 37 -4.62 6.04 8.38
N PRO A 38 -3.81 6.98 7.85
CA PRO A 38 -3.65 8.28 8.48
C PRO A 38 -5.01 8.99 8.52
N ARG A 39 -5.26 9.78 9.57
CA ARG A 39 -6.55 10.46 9.81
C ARG A 39 -7.04 11.35 8.65
N GLN A 40 -6.16 11.67 7.70
CA GLN A 40 -6.45 12.43 6.49
C GLN A 40 -6.99 11.56 5.33
N LEU A 41 -6.73 10.26 5.34
CA LEU A 41 -7.32 9.28 4.44
C LEU A 41 -8.43 8.55 5.22
N SER A 42 -9.68 8.95 5.00
CA SER A 42 -10.83 8.24 5.57
C SER A 42 -11.10 6.98 4.76
N SER A 43 -10.70 5.82 5.27
CA SER A 43 -10.97 4.52 4.64
C SER A 43 -11.72 3.62 5.59
N ASP A 44 -12.79 3.01 5.08
CA ASP A 44 -13.68 2.12 5.84
C ASP A 44 -12.91 0.93 6.46
N CYS A 45 -11.89 0.44 5.76
CA CYS A 45 -11.04 -0.66 6.19
C CYS A 45 -10.06 -0.29 7.34
N GLY A 46 -9.78 1.00 7.58
CA GLY A 46 -8.89 1.46 8.65
C GLY A 46 -7.39 1.17 8.50
N VAL A 47 -6.96 0.38 7.51
CA VAL A 47 -5.54 0.07 7.25
C VAL A 47 -5.18 0.27 5.78
N CYS A 48 -3.91 0.60 5.53
CA CYS A 48 -3.35 0.76 4.19
C CYS A 48 -1.95 0.17 4.14
N LEU A 49 -1.48 -0.16 2.94
CA LEU A 49 -0.14 -0.67 2.74
C LEU A 49 0.79 0.44 2.29
N ARG A 50 1.75 0.79 3.14
CA ARG A 50 2.78 1.76 2.78
C ARG A 50 3.85 1.11 1.92
N ILE A 51 4.12 1.71 0.77
CA ILE A 51 5.13 1.30 -0.19
C ILE A 51 6.03 2.50 -0.55
N SER A 52 7.22 2.21 -1.08
CA SER A 52 8.11 3.26 -1.58
C SER A 52 7.59 3.81 -2.92
N LEU A 53 7.92 5.07 -3.23
CA LEU A 53 7.53 5.68 -4.52
C LEU A 53 8.08 4.89 -5.72
N SER A 54 9.32 4.39 -5.62
CA SER A 54 10.00 3.67 -6.69
C SER A 54 9.41 2.30 -7.03
N VAL A 55 8.62 1.71 -6.12
CA VAL A 55 8.01 0.39 -6.32
C VAL A 55 6.53 0.49 -6.70
N LYS A 56 6.01 1.72 -6.90
CA LYS A 56 4.61 1.96 -7.25
C LYS A 56 4.18 1.13 -8.47
N ASP A 57 4.91 1.26 -9.57
CA ASP A 57 4.64 0.55 -10.82
C ASP A 57 4.65 -0.96 -10.63
N GLN A 58 5.65 -1.48 -9.92
CA GLN A 58 5.75 -2.92 -9.65
C GLN A 58 4.57 -3.41 -8.82
N VAL A 59 4.22 -2.69 -7.75
CA VAL A 59 3.08 -3.02 -6.88
C VAL A 59 1.79 -3.03 -7.68
N GLU A 60 1.57 -2.01 -8.52
CA GLU A 60 0.39 -1.92 -9.38
C GLU A 60 0.30 -3.12 -10.31
N ILE A 61 1.39 -3.48 -11.01
CA ILE A 61 1.44 -4.64 -11.90
C ILE A 61 1.19 -5.96 -11.15
N ILE A 62 1.80 -6.11 -9.97
CA ILE A 62 1.68 -7.33 -9.16
C ILE A 62 0.24 -7.51 -8.65
N LEU A 63 -0.40 -6.41 -8.22
CA LEU A 63 -1.78 -6.45 -7.74
C LEU A 63 -2.76 -6.65 -8.89
N LYS A 64 -2.53 -6.00 -10.04
CA LYS A 64 -3.36 -6.07 -11.25
C LYS A 64 -3.34 -7.47 -11.87
N GLY A 65 -4.24 -8.33 -11.39
CA GLY A 65 -4.37 -9.73 -11.77
C GLY A 65 -4.27 -10.72 -10.60
N LYS A 66 -3.97 -10.26 -9.38
CA LYS A 66 -3.95 -11.09 -8.17
C LYS A 66 -5.08 -10.74 -7.20
N MET A 67 -5.39 -9.47 -7.04
CA MET A 67 -6.44 -8.97 -6.14
C MET A 67 -6.84 -7.54 -6.48
N ASP A 68 -8.03 -7.14 -6.07
CA ASP A 68 -8.52 -5.78 -6.22
C ASP A 68 -7.96 -4.84 -5.13
N PHE A 69 -7.64 -3.62 -5.53
CA PHE A 69 -7.23 -2.54 -4.65
C PHE A 69 -7.96 -1.26 -5.06
N PHE A 70 -8.13 -0.35 -4.12
CA PHE A 70 -8.92 0.87 -4.32
C PHE A 70 -8.16 1.87 -5.19
N GLU A 71 -7.02 2.32 -4.68
CA GLU A 71 -6.13 3.25 -5.37
C GLU A 71 -4.77 3.33 -4.63
N ILE A 72 -3.80 3.97 -5.28
CA ILE A 72 -2.49 4.25 -4.69
C ILE A 72 -2.35 5.76 -4.50
N ALA A 73 -2.45 6.22 -3.25
CA ALA A 73 -2.33 7.62 -2.88
C ALA A 73 -0.88 7.94 -2.44
N SER A 74 -0.36 9.10 -2.83
CA SER A 74 0.94 9.60 -2.35
C SER A 74 0.74 10.58 -1.21
N ILE A 75 1.43 10.38 -0.08
CA ILE A 75 1.41 11.26 1.09
C ILE A 75 2.81 11.65 1.55
#